data_AF-A0A443RIT5-F1
#
_entry.id   AF-A0A443RIT5-F1
#
_cell.length_a   1.000
_cell.length_b   1.000
_cell.length_c   1.000
_cell.angle_alpha   90.00
_cell.angle_beta   90.00
_cell.angle_gamma   90.00
#
_symmetry.space_group_name_H-M   'P 1'
#
loop_
_entity.id
_entity.type
_entity.pdbx_description
1 polymer ?
#
loop_
_entity_poly.entity_id
_entity_poly.type
_entity_poly.pdbx_seq_one_letter_code
_entity_poly.pdbx_strand_id
1 'polypeptide(L)'
;MENMKREESAITLEEIKSKNGDNDEAAIENRVATYHFGLKRYRAQENGDCGYDAAVLPKWFNEEMFERAKILARKHFMALMFTHLCGLYLLVFMKPIFNVLASTGQSKNISCLFRRYFRTLKHVKIWYEGNVWDFHDDASKSIAMVRAMHKQVAHKCNKNNSREEVFISQRDMVYTQFAFIGLLILYPRRFGFTLNEYDLKCIVHFWACIGYLLGIDDKCNLFASENLLEIRSICDRILDDMKCYASEEQSEEMKRMADGIIIGVNTFVPCLQRVSKLSLSLND
;
A
#
# COMPACT_ATOMS: atom_id res chain seq x y z
N MET A 1 29.73 0.65 14.03
CA MET A 1 28.82 1.02 12.92
C MET A 1 28.92 0.09 11.72
N GLU A 2 30.07 -0.55 11.45
CA GLU A 2 30.18 -1.61 10.43
C GLU A 2 29.68 -2.98 10.91
N ASN A 3 29.78 -3.31 12.20
CA ASN A 3 29.25 -4.57 12.74
C ASN A 3 27.71 -4.62 12.81
N MET A 4 27.04 -3.47 12.82
CA MET A 4 25.57 -3.38 12.77
C MET A 4 25.03 -3.53 11.33
N LYS A 5 25.91 -3.50 10.32
CA LYS A 5 25.56 -3.79 8.92
C LYS A 5 25.67 -5.28 8.58
N ARG A 6 26.33 -6.10 9.41
CA ARG A 6 26.56 -7.54 9.16
C ARG A 6 25.56 -8.48 9.83
N GLU A 7 24.84 -8.05 10.87
CA GLU A 7 23.91 -8.91 11.63
C GLU A 7 22.41 -8.63 11.41
N GLU A 8 22.04 -7.59 10.66
CA GLU A 8 20.65 -7.24 10.34
C GLU A 8 20.37 -7.25 8.83
N SER A 9 20.96 -8.21 8.13
CA SER A 9 20.35 -8.71 6.91
C SER A 9 18.91 -9.07 7.27
N ALA A 10 17.94 -8.62 6.48
CA ALA A 10 16.60 -9.15 6.51
C ALA A 10 16.67 -10.69 6.57
N ILE A 11 15.57 -11.40 6.82
CA ILE A 11 15.53 -12.73 6.23
C ILE A 11 15.62 -12.47 4.72
N THR A 12 16.84 -12.48 4.20
CA THR A 12 17.16 -11.98 2.88
C THR A 12 16.45 -12.93 1.94
N LEU A 13 15.99 -12.42 0.80
CA LEU A 13 15.47 -13.29 -0.25
C LEU A 13 16.42 -14.48 -0.45
N GLU A 14 17.74 -14.28 -0.30
CA GLU A 14 18.79 -15.31 -0.27
C GLU A 14 18.63 -16.39 0.81
N GLU A 15 18.35 -16.06 2.07
CA GLU A 15 18.11 -17.06 3.13
C GLU A 15 16.88 -17.92 2.83
N ILE A 16 15.85 -17.36 2.17
CA ILE A 16 14.67 -18.14 1.81
C ILE A 16 14.83 -18.88 0.48
N LYS A 17 15.59 -18.31 -0.47
CA LYS A 17 16.02 -18.96 -1.71
C LYS A 17 16.83 -20.22 -1.41
N SER A 18 17.67 -20.19 -0.36
CA SER A 18 18.45 -21.35 0.08
C SER A 18 17.63 -22.57 0.53
N LYS A 19 16.32 -22.41 0.81
CA LYS A 19 15.42 -23.48 1.26
C LYS A 19 14.62 -24.14 0.14
N ASN A 20 14.60 -23.58 -1.06
CA ASN A 20 13.90 -24.14 -2.22
C ASN A 20 14.90 -24.72 -3.22
N GLY A 21 14.54 -25.77 -3.95
CA GLY A 21 15.42 -26.31 -5.01
C GLY A 21 15.56 -25.34 -6.18
N ASP A 22 16.70 -25.36 -6.88
CA ASP A 22 17.03 -24.44 -7.98
C ASP A 22 15.92 -24.33 -9.06
N ASN A 23 15.22 -25.44 -9.34
CA ASN A 23 14.12 -25.45 -10.31
C ASN A 23 12.87 -24.68 -9.83
N ASP A 24 12.58 -24.69 -8.53
CA ASP A 24 11.46 -23.96 -7.95
C ASP A 24 11.76 -22.46 -7.88
N GLU A 25 13.02 -22.08 -7.66
CA GLU A 25 13.44 -20.68 -7.66
C GLU A 25 13.32 -20.06 -9.05
N ALA A 26 13.82 -20.73 -10.10
CA ALA A 26 13.72 -20.25 -11.47
C ALA A 26 12.24 -20.09 -11.91
N ALA A 27 11.37 -21.00 -11.48
CA ALA A 27 9.95 -20.92 -11.75
C ALA A 27 9.28 -19.74 -11.02
N ILE A 28 9.64 -19.47 -9.76
CA ILE A 28 9.15 -18.31 -9.01
C ILE A 28 9.60 -17.02 -9.69
N GLU A 29 10.90 -16.89 -10.02
CA GLU A 29 11.42 -15.68 -10.66
C GLU A 29 10.74 -15.39 -12.00
N ASN A 30 10.46 -16.41 -12.80
CA ASN A 30 9.73 -16.24 -14.05
C ASN A 30 8.30 -15.73 -13.82
N ARG A 31 7.58 -16.28 -12.83
CA ARG A 31 6.23 -15.79 -12.46
C ARG A 31 6.27 -14.35 -11.96
N VAL A 32 7.23 -14.01 -11.09
CA VAL A 32 7.44 -12.65 -10.57
C VAL A 32 7.71 -11.67 -11.72
N ALA A 33 8.62 -12.02 -12.63
CA ALA A 33 8.95 -11.19 -13.79
C ALA A 33 7.75 -11.00 -14.73
N THR A 34 7.02 -12.08 -15.02
CA THR A 34 5.81 -12.05 -15.85
C THR A 34 4.72 -11.19 -15.24
N TYR A 35 4.45 -11.36 -13.93
CA TYR A 35 3.49 -10.58 -13.19
C TYR A 35 3.88 -9.09 -13.18
N HIS A 36 5.12 -8.78 -12.82
CA HIS A 36 5.60 -7.39 -12.71
C HIS A 36 5.59 -6.67 -14.06
N PHE A 37 6.04 -7.34 -15.12
CA PHE A 37 5.97 -6.82 -16.49
C PHE A 37 4.51 -6.54 -16.89
N GLY A 38 3.61 -7.50 -16.65
CA GLY A 38 2.19 -7.36 -16.98
C GLY A 38 1.52 -6.25 -16.18
N LEU A 39 1.86 -6.11 -14.91
CA LEU A 39 1.39 -5.05 -14.02
C LEU A 39 1.78 -3.67 -14.55
N LYS A 40 3.05 -3.48 -14.95
CA LYS A 40 3.53 -2.19 -15.46
C LYS A 40 2.94 -1.81 -16.80
N ARG A 41 2.81 -2.77 -17.72
CA ARG A 41 2.44 -2.51 -19.11
C ARG A 41 0.93 -2.59 -19.36
N TYR A 42 0.32 -3.72 -19.03
CA TYR A 42 -1.07 -4.01 -19.41
C TYR A 42 -2.05 -3.51 -18.36
N ARG A 43 -1.76 -3.76 -17.07
CA ARG A 43 -2.69 -3.38 -15.98
C ARG A 43 -2.76 -1.86 -15.74
N ALA A 44 -1.85 -1.09 -16.35
CA ALA A 44 -1.91 0.36 -16.41
C ALA A 44 -3.03 0.91 -17.33
N GLN A 45 -3.54 0.07 -18.23
CA GLN A 45 -4.58 0.41 -19.21
C GLN A 45 -5.97 -0.07 -18.77
N GLU A 46 -6.03 -0.89 -17.70
CA GLU A 46 -7.26 -1.46 -17.17
C GLU A 46 -7.84 -0.58 -16.06
N ASN A 47 -9.17 -0.41 -16.05
CA ASN A 47 -9.85 0.36 -15.00
C ASN A 47 -9.58 -0.25 -13.61
N GLY A 48 -9.25 0.57 -12.63
CA GLY A 48 -8.93 0.14 -11.27
C GLY A 48 -10.09 -0.53 -10.52
N ASP A 49 -11.31 -0.48 -11.05
CA ASP A 49 -12.44 -1.29 -10.58
C ASP A 49 -12.84 -2.32 -11.66
N CYS A 50 -12.67 -3.61 -11.35
CA CYS A 50 -13.03 -4.73 -12.22
C CYS A 50 -14.53 -5.03 -12.27
N GLY A 51 -15.35 -4.37 -11.44
CA GLY A 51 -16.80 -4.51 -11.43
C GLY A 51 -17.34 -5.65 -10.56
N TYR A 52 -16.52 -6.36 -9.78
CA TYR A 52 -17.00 -7.43 -8.91
C TYR A 52 -18.08 -6.98 -7.94
N ASP A 53 -19.07 -7.85 -7.74
CA ASP A 53 -20.09 -7.66 -6.73
C ASP A 53 -19.47 -7.87 -5.34
N ALA A 54 -19.46 -6.82 -4.53
CA ALA A 54 -18.92 -6.85 -3.18
C ALA A 54 -19.72 -7.75 -2.22
N ALA A 55 -20.93 -8.18 -2.60
CA ALA A 55 -21.72 -9.17 -1.85
C ALA A 55 -21.22 -10.61 -2.06
N VAL A 56 -20.40 -10.86 -3.08
CA VAL A 56 -19.89 -12.20 -3.39
C VAL A 56 -18.51 -12.37 -2.75
N LEU A 57 -18.39 -13.33 -1.84
CA LEU A 57 -17.11 -13.72 -1.25
C LEU A 57 -16.19 -14.35 -2.30
N PRO A 58 -14.90 -13.98 -2.35
CA PRO A 58 -13.96 -14.63 -3.25
C PRO A 58 -13.74 -16.08 -2.84
N LYS A 59 -13.50 -16.97 -3.82
CA LYS A 59 -13.34 -18.42 -3.57
C LYS A 59 -12.16 -18.77 -2.65
N TRP A 60 -11.16 -17.90 -2.63
CA TRP A 60 -9.97 -18.02 -1.80
C TRP A 60 -10.12 -17.37 -0.42
N PHE A 61 -11.30 -16.83 -0.07
CA PHE A 61 -11.56 -16.24 1.25
C PHE A 61 -11.36 -17.26 2.37
N ASN A 62 -10.58 -16.87 3.38
CA ASN A 62 -10.35 -17.65 4.58
C ASN A 62 -10.69 -16.80 5.81
N GLU A 63 -11.82 -17.13 6.44
CA GLU A 63 -12.35 -16.39 7.59
C GLU A 63 -11.39 -16.40 8.79
N GLU A 64 -10.74 -17.53 9.06
CA GLU A 64 -9.79 -17.66 10.18
C GLU A 64 -8.60 -16.70 10.00
N MET A 65 -8.00 -16.68 8.80
CA MET A 65 -6.90 -15.78 8.49
C MET A 65 -7.34 -14.31 8.55
N PHE A 66 -8.54 -14.01 8.06
CA PHE A 66 -9.10 -12.66 8.07
C PHE A 66 -9.30 -12.15 9.51
N GLU A 67 -9.92 -12.95 10.39
CA GLU A 67 -10.12 -12.58 11.79
C GLU A 67 -8.82 -12.56 12.59
N ARG A 68 -7.88 -13.47 12.30
CA ARG A 68 -6.54 -13.46 12.89
C ARG A 68 -5.81 -12.14 12.59
N ALA A 69 -5.90 -11.64 11.36
CA ALA A 69 -5.31 -10.37 10.98
C ALA A 69 -5.87 -9.18 11.77
N LYS A 70 -7.18 -9.18 12.07
CA LYS A 70 -7.82 -8.15 12.90
C LYS A 70 -7.29 -8.15 14.33
N ILE A 71 -7.06 -9.34 14.92
CA ILE A 71 -6.41 -9.46 16.24
C ILE A 71 -4.99 -8.90 16.21
N LEU A 72 -4.20 -9.25 15.18
CA LEU A 72 -2.84 -8.75 15.00
C LEU A 72 -2.81 -7.23 14.81
N ALA A 73 -3.74 -6.68 14.03
CA ALA A 73 -3.86 -5.25 13.80
C ALA A 73 -4.17 -4.47 15.08
N ARG A 74 -5.02 -5.01 15.96
CA ARG A 74 -5.26 -4.41 17.29
C ARG A 74 -4.00 -4.47 18.17
N LYS A 75 -3.32 -5.62 18.20
CA LYS A 75 -2.10 -5.82 19.01
C LYS A 75 -0.93 -4.92 18.57
N HIS A 76 -0.78 -4.73 17.26
CA HIS A 76 0.33 -4.00 16.65
C HIS A 76 -0.11 -2.69 15.98
N PHE A 77 -1.18 -2.07 16.49
CA PHE A 77 -1.86 -0.93 15.86
C PHE A 77 -0.90 0.20 15.45
N MET A 78 -0.06 0.67 16.37
CA MET A 78 0.86 1.78 16.11
C MET A 78 1.89 1.43 15.02
N ALA A 79 2.43 0.22 15.07
CA ALA A 79 3.39 -0.27 14.10
C ALA A 79 2.76 -0.40 12.69
N LEU A 80 1.52 -0.89 12.62
CA LEU A 80 0.78 -1.01 11.37
C LEU A 80 0.43 0.35 10.77
N MET A 81 -0.05 1.29 11.59
CA MET A 81 -0.34 2.66 11.15
C MET A 81 0.93 3.37 10.67
N PHE A 82 2.06 3.16 11.35
CA PHE A 82 3.35 3.71 10.92
C PHE A 82 3.82 3.11 9.58
N THR A 83 3.62 1.80 9.37
CA THR A 83 3.90 1.15 8.07
C THR A 83 3.07 1.80 6.95
N HIS A 84 1.76 1.95 7.15
CA HIS A 84 0.87 2.57 6.17
C HIS A 84 1.31 3.99 5.82
N LEU A 85 1.74 4.75 6.83
CA LEU A 85 2.26 6.11 6.65
C LEU A 85 3.52 6.13 5.77
N CYS A 86 4.49 5.26 6.05
CA CYS A 86 5.73 5.18 5.28
C CYS A 86 5.49 4.83 3.81
N GLY A 87 4.63 3.85 3.53
CA GLY A 87 4.36 3.50 2.13
C GLY A 87 3.51 4.55 1.43
N LEU A 88 2.58 5.21 2.11
CA LEU A 88 1.84 6.35 1.54
C LEU A 88 2.77 7.53 1.20
N TYR A 89 3.79 7.78 2.02
CA TYR A 89 4.83 8.77 1.73
C TYR A 89 5.60 8.44 0.44
N LEU A 90 5.95 7.17 0.21
CA LEU A 90 6.58 6.75 -1.05
C LEU A 90 5.63 6.87 -2.25
N LEU A 91 4.36 6.50 -2.05
CA LEU A 91 3.34 6.45 -3.10
C LEU A 91 3.09 7.83 -3.74
N VAL A 92 3.17 8.93 -2.97
CA VAL A 92 2.89 10.28 -3.50
C VAL A 92 3.94 10.80 -4.49
N PHE A 93 5.11 10.17 -4.57
CA PHE A 93 6.12 10.50 -5.58
C PHE A 93 5.84 9.86 -6.94
N MET A 94 4.88 8.93 -7.02
CA MET A 94 4.44 8.39 -8.30
C MET A 94 3.58 9.40 -9.05
N LYS A 95 4.09 9.92 -10.18
CA LYS A 95 3.40 10.93 -11.02
C LYS A 95 1.94 10.59 -11.34
N PRO A 96 1.56 9.37 -11.77
CA PRO A 96 0.16 9.02 -12.03
C PRO A 96 -0.73 9.19 -10.79
N ILE A 97 -0.26 8.71 -9.63
CA ILE A 97 -0.98 8.81 -8.36
C ILE A 97 -1.09 10.27 -7.92
N PHE A 98 0.03 10.99 -7.88
CA PHE A 98 0.06 12.41 -7.52
C PHE A 98 -0.95 13.24 -8.34
N ASN A 99 -0.97 13.05 -9.67
CA ASN A 99 -1.88 13.79 -10.56
C ASN A 99 -3.35 13.57 -10.20
N VAL A 100 -3.74 12.34 -9.87
CA VAL A 100 -5.09 12.03 -9.38
C VAL A 100 -5.36 12.78 -8.09
N LEU A 101 -4.45 12.69 -7.12
CA LEU A 101 -4.62 13.30 -5.80
C LEU A 101 -4.73 14.83 -5.88
N ALA A 102 -3.87 15.47 -6.68
CA ALA A 102 -3.90 16.91 -6.94
C ALA A 102 -5.23 17.34 -7.58
N SER A 103 -5.77 16.54 -8.52
CA SER A 103 -7.01 16.84 -9.25
C SER A 103 -8.27 16.87 -8.37
N THR A 104 -8.23 16.24 -7.20
CA THR A 104 -9.37 16.20 -6.26
C THR A 104 -9.64 17.53 -5.57
N GLY A 105 -8.65 18.44 -5.56
CA GLY A 105 -8.70 19.69 -4.81
C GLY A 105 -8.59 19.51 -3.29
N GLN A 106 -8.40 18.29 -2.78
CA GLN A 106 -8.19 17.99 -1.35
C GLN A 106 -6.71 18.04 -0.95
N SER A 107 -5.87 18.71 -1.73
CA SER A 107 -4.41 18.80 -1.52
C SER A 107 -3.85 20.21 -1.70
N LYS A 108 -4.73 21.24 -1.64
CA LYS A 108 -4.36 22.64 -1.91
C LYS A 108 -3.50 23.30 -0.81
N ASN A 109 -3.60 22.82 0.43
CA ASN A 109 -2.86 23.34 1.59
C ASN A 109 -2.74 22.27 2.69
N ILE A 110 -1.92 22.55 3.71
CA ILE A 110 -1.62 21.61 4.82
C ILE A 110 -2.89 21.13 5.52
N SER A 111 -3.85 22.01 5.81
CA SER A 111 -5.10 21.62 6.47
C SER A 111 -5.94 20.66 5.63
N CYS A 112 -5.96 20.84 4.30
CA CYS A 112 -6.62 19.91 3.39
C CYS A 112 -5.92 18.55 3.37
N LEU A 113 -4.57 18.54 3.31
CA LEU A 113 -3.75 17.33 3.33
C LEU A 113 -3.94 16.56 4.65
N PHE A 114 -3.86 17.25 5.79
CA PHE A 114 -4.12 16.68 7.11
C PHE A 114 -5.49 15.99 7.15
N ARG A 115 -6.56 16.70 6.75
CA ARG A 115 -7.92 16.15 6.73
C ARG A 115 -8.02 14.92 5.83
N ARG A 116 -7.37 14.94 4.65
CA ARG A 116 -7.37 13.83 3.70
C ARG A 116 -6.71 12.58 4.29
N TYR A 117 -5.53 12.71 4.87
CA TYR A 117 -4.81 11.58 5.44
C TYR A 117 -5.42 11.09 6.75
N PHE A 118 -5.96 11.98 7.57
CA PHE A 118 -6.72 11.60 8.76
C PHE A 118 -8.01 10.82 8.41
N ARG A 119 -8.71 11.21 7.33
CA ARG A 119 -9.85 10.43 6.81
C ARG A 119 -9.41 9.05 6.34
N THR A 120 -8.28 8.97 5.62
CA THR A 120 -7.71 7.70 5.16
C THR A 120 -7.41 6.77 6.35
N LEU A 121 -6.77 7.30 7.40
CA LEU A 121 -6.51 6.56 8.63
C LEU A 121 -7.79 6.07 9.30
N LYS A 122 -8.85 6.90 9.35
CA LYS A 122 -10.16 6.48 9.87
C LYS A 122 -10.78 5.33 9.06
N HIS A 123 -10.75 5.42 7.73
CA HIS A 123 -11.25 4.35 6.85
C HIS A 123 -10.49 3.04 7.08
N VAL A 124 -9.16 3.09 7.07
CA VAL A 124 -8.34 1.89 7.27
C VAL A 124 -8.53 1.30 8.67
N LYS A 125 -8.60 2.13 9.70
CA LYS A 125 -8.86 1.70 11.08
C LYS A 125 -10.20 0.96 11.19
N ILE A 126 -11.27 1.52 10.62
CA ILE A 126 -12.59 0.87 10.71
C ILE A 126 -12.63 -0.46 9.95
N TRP A 127 -11.87 -0.60 8.85
CA TRP A 127 -11.77 -1.88 8.13
C TRP A 127 -11.16 -3.00 8.98
N TYR A 128 -10.16 -2.69 9.82
CA TYR A 128 -9.60 -3.68 10.76
C TYR A 128 -10.52 -3.96 11.95
N GLU A 129 -11.36 -3.01 12.35
CA GLU A 129 -12.16 -3.14 13.57
C GLU A 129 -13.51 -3.83 13.34
N GLY A 130 -14.18 -3.50 12.24
CA GLY A 130 -15.53 -3.99 11.91
C GLY A 130 -15.54 -5.21 11.00
N ASN A 131 -16.73 -5.52 10.48
CA ASN A 131 -16.95 -6.58 9.50
C ASN A 131 -17.16 -5.99 8.09
N VAL A 132 -16.16 -6.10 7.22
CA VAL A 132 -16.25 -5.59 5.84
C VAL A 132 -17.22 -6.37 4.96
N TRP A 133 -17.61 -7.58 5.38
CA TRP A 133 -18.52 -8.47 4.65
C TRP A 133 -19.98 -8.34 5.09
N ASP A 134 -20.24 -7.64 6.20
CA ASP A 134 -21.59 -7.31 6.64
C ASP A 134 -21.99 -5.93 6.11
N PHE A 135 -22.95 -5.89 5.18
CA PHE A 135 -23.42 -4.66 4.55
C PHE A 135 -24.06 -3.66 5.53
N HIS A 136 -24.44 -4.09 6.72
CA HIS A 136 -24.94 -3.23 7.78
C HIS A 136 -23.83 -2.60 8.64
N ASP A 137 -22.63 -3.18 8.64
CA ASP A 137 -21.48 -2.70 9.40
C ASP A 137 -20.86 -1.44 8.74
N ASP A 138 -20.36 -0.54 9.57
CA ASP A 138 -19.76 0.70 9.11
C ASP A 138 -18.43 0.47 8.34
N ALA A 139 -17.74 -0.65 8.58
CA ALA A 139 -16.58 -1.07 7.82
C ALA A 139 -16.95 -1.37 6.35
N SER A 140 -18.04 -2.08 6.10
CA SER A 140 -18.52 -2.36 4.75
C SER A 140 -19.00 -1.10 4.03
N LYS A 141 -19.76 -0.24 4.72
CA LYS A 141 -20.16 1.09 4.19
C LYS A 141 -18.94 1.96 3.85
N SER A 142 -17.91 1.92 4.71
CA SER A 142 -16.65 2.64 4.49
C SER A 142 -15.92 2.14 3.24
N ILE A 143 -15.82 0.82 3.03
CA ILE A 143 -15.26 0.22 1.81
C ILE A 143 -16.05 0.66 0.58
N ALA A 144 -17.38 0.53 0.60
CA ALA A 144 -18.25 0.90 -0.51
C ALA A 144 -18.12 2.38 -0.86
N MET A 145 -18.02 3.25 0.14
CA MET A 145 -17.77 4.68 -0.03
C MET A 145 -16.42 4.94 -0.72
N VAL A 146 -15.33 4.30 -0.27
CA VAL A 146 -14.00 4.48 -0.87
C VAL A 146 -13.96 3.97 -2.30
N ARG A 147 -14.54 2.80 -2.59
CA ARG A 147 -14.67 2.27 -3.96
C ARG A 147 -15.46 3.21 -4.86
N ALA A 148 -16.58 3.77 -4.38
CA ALA A 148 -17.35 4.75 -5.12
C ALA A 148 -16.57 6.04 -5.39
N MET A 149 -15.79 6.53 -4.41
CA MET A 149 -14.90 7.67 -4.60
C MET A 149 -13.84 7.40 -5.67
N HIS A 150 -13.19 6.24 -5.65
CA HIS A 150 -12.23 5.85 -6.68
C HIS A 150 -12.89 5.80 -8.07
N LYS A 151 -14.06 5.17 -8.22
CA LYS A 151 -14.83 5.14 -9.47
C LYS A 151 -15.15 6.55 -9.98
N GLN A 152 -15.62 7.43 -9.10
CA GLN A 152 -15.99 8.80 -9.47
C GLN A 152 -14.78 9.60 -9.96
N VAL A 153 -13.66 9.53 -9.23
CA VAL A 153 -12.43 10.24 -9.60
C VAL A 153 -11.84 9.65 -10.88
N ALA A 154 -11.81 8.32 -11.02
CA ALA A 154 -11.37 7.64 -12.24
C ALA A 154 -12.20 8.08 -13.45
N HIS A 155 -13.53 8.10 -13.33
CA HIS A 155 -14.40 8.56 -14.40
C HIS A 155 -14.10 10.02 -14.79
N LYS A 156 -13.95 10.90 -13.80
CA LYS A 156 -13.65 12.33 -14.03
C LYS A 156 -12.29 12.52 -14.72
N CYS A 157 -11.24 11.86 -14.23
CA CYS A 157 -9.89 11.97 -14.77
C CYS A 157 -9.77 11.36 -16.17
N ASN A 158 -10.53 10.30 -16.45
CA ASN A 158 -10.44 9.59 -17.74
C ASN A 158 -11.39 10.12 -18.83
N LYS A 159 -12.37 10.97 -18.51
CA LYS A 159 -13.39 11.45 -19.48
C LYS A 159 -12.80 12.00 -20.80
N ASN A 160 -11.68 12.71 -20.73
CA ASN A 160 -10.97 13.27 -21.88
C ASN A 160 -9.50 12.82 -21.91
N ASN A 161 -9.18 11.68 -21.30
CA ASN A 161 -7.82 11.19 -21.27
C ASN A 161 -7.45 10.56 -22.62
N SER A 162 -6.46 11.16 -23.30
CA SER A 162 -5.91 10.67 -24.56
C SER A 162 -4.69 9.77 -24.38
N ARG A 163 -4.27 9.53 -23.13
CA ARG A 163 -3.14 8.64 -22.81
C ARG A 163 -3.56 7.18 -22.93
N GLU A 164 -2.58 6.33 -23.23
CA GLU A 164 -2.75 4.86 -23.22
C GLU A 164 -3.02 4.34 -21.79
N GLU A 165 -2.37 4.94 -20.79
CA GLU A 165 -2.62 4.62 -19.38
C GLU A 165 -3.85 5.34 -18.82
N VAL A 166 -4.67 4.61 -18.07
CA VAL A 166 -5.86 5.15 -17.41
C VAL A 166 -5.52 5.59 -15.99
N PHE A 167 -6.13 6.69 -15.54
CA PHE A 167 -6.00 7.14 -14.16
C PHE A 167 -6.78 6.23 -13.23
N ILE A 168 -6.16 5.87 -12.09
CA ILE A 168 -6.69 4.86 -11.16
C ILE A 168 -6.88 3.55 -11.92
N SER A 169 -5.78 3.06 -12.49
CA SER A 169 -5.71 1.76 -13.16
C SER A 169 -5.62 0.60 -12.16
N GLN A 170 -5.77 -0.64 -12.64
CA GLN A 170 -5.46 -1.83 -11.81
C GLN A 170 -4.02 -1.77 -11.27
N ARG A 171 -3.06 -1.29 -12.08
CA ARG A 171 -1.69 -1.01 -11.62
C ARG A 171 -1.67 -0.02 -10.46
N ASP A 172 -2.31 1.13 -10.59
CA ASP A 172 -2.32 2.15 -9.55
C ASP A 172 -2.94 1.63 -8.23
N MET A 173 -3.98 0.82 -8.33
CA MET A 173 -4.61 0.17 -7.18
C MET A 173 -3.68 -0.82 -6.49
N VAL A 174 -2.91 -1.61 -7.24
CA VAL A 174 -1.92 -2.56 -6.70
C VAL A 174 -0.74 -1.84 -6.04
N TYR A 175 -0.21 -0.77 -6.66
CA TYR A 175 0.85 0.03 -6.02
C TYR A 175 0.34 0.70 -4.73
N THR A 176 -0.93 1.11 -4.71
CA THR A 176 -1.58 1.61 -3.50
C THR A 176 -1.72 0.50 -2.45
N GLN A 177 -2.12 -0.72 -2.83
CA GLN A 177 -2.19 -1.88 -1.94
C GLN A 177 -0.80 -2.20 -1.34
N PHE A 178 0.24 -2.18 -2.17
CA PHE A 178 1.64 -2.29 -1.73
C PHE A 178 2.01 -1.18 -0.74
N ALA A 179 1.63 0.07 -1.00
CA ALA A 179 1.92 1.19 -0.10
C ALA A 179 1.32 1.00 1.30
N PHE A 180 0.25 0.22 1.45
CA PHE A 180 -0.28 -0.06 2.79
C PHE A 180 0.57 -1.10 3.54
N ILE A 181 0.88 -2.27 2.97
CA ILE A 181 1.55 -3.34 3.73
C ILE A 181 2.79 -3.97 3.10
N GLY A 182 3.17 -3.59 1.88
CA GLY A 182 4.35 -4.11 1.19
C GLY A 182 5.65 -3.91 1.98
N LEU A 183 5.83 -2.73 2.59
CA LEU A 183 7.00 -2.46 3.44
C LEU A 183 7.03 -3.34 4.70
N LEU A 184 5.88 -3.67 5.29
CA LEU A 184 5.78 -4.58 6.42
C LEU A 184 6.15 -6.01 6.00
N ILE A 185 5.75 -6.44 4.80
CA ILE A 185 6.08 -7.77 4.26
C ILE A 185 7.60 -7.90 4.02
N LEU A 186 8.24 -6.84 3.51
CA LEU A 186 9.68 -6.82 3.24
C LEU A 186 10.51 -6.66 4.52
N TYR A 187 10.09 -5.80 5.45
CA TYR A 187 10.90 -5.40 6.61
C TYR A 187 10.15 -5.51 7.95
N PRO A 188 9.56 -6.66 8.30
CA PRO A 188 8.66 -6.76 9.46
C PRO A 188 9.34 -6.34 10.77
N ARG A 189 10.59 -6.76 10.97
CA ARG A 189 11.37 -6.40 12.17
C ARG A 189 11.60 -4.90 12.32
N ARG A 190 11.81 -4.16 11.21
CA ARG A 190 12.02 -2.70 11.23
C ARG A 190 10.77 -1.93 11.68
N PHE A 191 9.60 -2.51 11.45
CA PHE A 191 8.33 -1.96 11.92
C PHE A 191 7.94 -2.51 13.30
N GLY A 192 8.80 -3.26 14.00
CA GLY A 192 8.50 -3.82 15.32
C GLY A 192 7.60 -5.06 15.26
N PHE A 193 7.50 -5.71 14.10
CA PHE A 193 6.79 -6.97 13.94
C PHE A 193 7.77 -8.14 14.00
N THR A 194 7.71 -8.88 15.10
CA THR A 194 8.33 -10.21 15.25
C THR A 194 7.26 -11.29 15.04
N LEU A 195 6.54 -11.19 13.93
CA LEU A 195 5.51 -12.16 13.56
C LEU A 195 6.13 -13.44 13.01
N ASN A 196 5.46 -14.56 13.27
CA ASN A 196 5.73 -15.80 12.53
C ASN A 196 5.18 -15.68 11.10
N GLU A 197 5.53 -16.64 10.24
CA GLU A 197 5.13 -16.63 8.84
C GLU A 197 3.60 -16.68 8.65
N TYR A 198 2.90 -17.45 9.48
CA TYR A 198 1.44 -17.56 9.43
C TYR A 198 0.75 -16.23 9.74
N ASP A 199 1.17 -15.55 10.80
CA ASP A 199 0.63 -14.25 11.19
C ASP A 199 0.86 -13.19 10.09
N LEU A 200 2.00 -13.25 9.39
CA LEU A 200 2.24 -12.39 8.23
C LEU A 200 1.32 -12.73 7.06
N LYS A 201 1.10 -14.02 6.78
CA LYS A 201 0.12 -14.48 5.76
C LYS A 201 -1.30 -14.03 6.10
N CYS A 202 -1.70 -14.00 7.37
CA CYS A 202 -3.00 -13.48 7.78
C CYS A 202 -3.15 -11.99 7.43
N ILE A 203 -2.14 -11.16 7.71
CA ILE A 203 -2.16 -9.73 7.34
C ILE A 203 -2.21 -9.56 5.81
N VAL A 204 -1.44 -10.36 5.06
CA VAL A 204 -1.50 -10.40 3.60
C VAL A 204 -2.91 -10.74 3.11
N HIS A 205 -3.50 -11.81 3.64
CA HIS A 205 -4.84 -12.27 3.27
C HIS A 205 -5.92 -11.21 3.56
N PHE A 206 -5.82 -10.51 4.69
CA PHE A 206 -6.70 -9.39 5.00
C PHE A 206 -6.64 -8.31 3.90
N TRP A 207 -5.45 -7.91 3.47
CA TRP A 207 -5.33 -6.91 2.41
C TRP A 207 -5.65 -7.43 1.01
N ALA A 208 -5.55 -8.74 0.77
CA ALA A 208 -6.12 -9.37 -0.41
C ALA A 208 -7.64 -9.16 -0.46
N CYS A 209 -8.33 -9.39 0.66
CA CYS A 209 -9.77 -9.15 0.80
C CYS A 209 -10.14 -7.68 0.61
N ILE A 210 -9.39 -6.76 1.23
CA ILE A 210 -9.60 -5.31 1.04
C ILE A 210 -9.39 -4.92 -0.42
N GLY A 211 -8.36 -5.45 -1.09
CA GLY A 211 -8.11 -5.22 -2.51
C GLY A 211 -9.27 -5.66 -3.40
N TYR A 212 -9.74 -6.90 -3.20
CA TYR A 212 -10.91 -7.46 -3.89
C TYR A 212 -12.14 -6.56 -3.71
N LEU A 213 -12.45 -6.21 -2.46
CA LEU A 213 -13.60 -5.39 -2.12
C LEU A 213 -13.53 -3.97 -2.71
N LEU A 214 -12.33 -3.42 -2.88
CA LEU A 214 -12.09 -2.13 -3.54
C LEU A 214 -12.08 -2.21 -5.08
N GLY A 215 -12.18 -3.40 -5.66
CA GLY A 215 -12.29 -3.63 -7.10
C GLY A 215 -10.99 -4.06 -7.80
N ILE A 216 -9.96 -4.47 -7.06
CA ILE A 216 -8.77 -5.08 -7.66
C ILE A 216 -9.15 -6.46 -8.20
N ASP A 217 -8.89 -6.70 -9.49
CA ASP A 217 -9.11 -8.01 -10.12
C ASP A 217 -8.18 -9.04 -9.48
N ASP A 218 -8.67 -10.25 -9.19
CA ASP A 218 -7.89 -11.34 -8.59
C ASP A 218 -6.59 -11.63 -9.35
N LYS A 219 -6.59 -11.52 -10.68
CA LYS A 219 -5.37 -11.70 -11.51
C LYS A 219 -4.29 -10.63 -11.27
N CYS A 220 -4.70 -9.49 -10.70
CA CYS A 220 -3.88 -8.34 -10.38
C CYS A 220 -3.64 -8.20 -8.87
N ASN A 221 -4.43 -8.89 -8.04
CA ASN A 221 -4.40 -8.70 -6.60
C ASN A 221 -3.12 -9.33 -6.03
N LEU A 222 -2.13 -8.46 -5.77
CA LEU A 222 -0.78 -8.83 -5.31
C LEU A 222 -0.81 -9.82 -4.13
N PHE A 223 -1.78 -9.66 -3.24
CA PHE A 223 -1.86 -10.42 -1.99
C PHE A 223 -2.80 -11.63 -2.06
N ALA A 224 -3.42 -11.90 -3.21
CA ALA A 224 -4.27 -13.09 -3.39
C ALA A 224 -3.46 -14.40 -3.57
N SER A 225 -2.13 -14.31 -3.78
CA SER A 225 -1.26 -15.50 -3.84
C SER A 225 -1.05 -16.11 -2.45
N GLU A 226 -0.99 -17.44 -2.37
CA GLU A 226 -0.64 -18.15 -1.13
C GLU A 226 0.89 -18.23 -0.91
N ASN A 227 1.68 -17.96 -1.95
CA ASN A 227 3.13 -18.06 -1.90
C ASN A 227 3.76 -16.76 -1.42
N LEU A 228 4.13 -16.73 -0.13
CA LEU A 228 4.72 -15.55 0.51
C LEU A 228 6.05 -15.11 -0.13
N LEU A 229 6.81 -16.02 -0.73
CA LEU A 229 8.08 -15.69 -1.39
C LEU A 229 7.85 -14.96 -2.70
N GLU A 230 6.85 -15.41 -3.45
CA GLU A 230 6.41 -14.74 -4.66
C GLU A 230 5.90 -13.34 -4.33
N ILE A 231 5.06 -13.20 -3.29
CA ILE A 231 4.59 -11.90 -2.79
C ILE A 231 5.76 -11.00 -2.39
N ARG A 232 6.71 -11.50 -1.60
CA ARG A 232 7.90 -10.74 -1.19
C ARG A 232 8.73 -10.28 -2.38
N SER A 233 8.94 -11.15 -3.35
CA SER A 233 9.72 -10.84 -4.54
C SER A 233 9.03 -9.78 -5.41
N ILE A 234 7.70 -9.87 -5.58
CA ILE A 234 6.94 -8.84 -6.30
C ILE A 234 6.94 -7.51 -5.52
N CYS A 235 6.76 -7.55 -4.19
CA CYS A 235 6.87 -6.37 -3.33
C CYS A 235 8.23 -5.68 -3.50
N ASP A 236 9.32 -6.43 -3.61
CA ASP A 236 10.65 -5.89 -3.83
C ASP A 236 10.76 -5.17 -5.19
N ARG A 237 10.24 -5.78 -6.26
CA ARG A 237 10.16 -5.15 -7.59
C ARG A 237 9.33 -3.86 -7.60
N ILE A 238 8.20 -3.84 -6.90
CA ILE A 238 7.34 -2.63 -6.77
C ILE A 238 8.07 -1.55 -5.95
N LEU A 239 8.78 -1.94 -4.89
CA LEU A 239 9.56 -0.99 -4.10
C LEU A 239 10.65 -0.32 -4.95
N ASP A 240 11.32 -1.08 -5.81
CA ASP A 240 12.31 -0.54 -6.73
C ASP A 240 11.70 0.43 -7.74
N ASP A 241 10.53 0.13 -8.30
CA ASP A 241 9.82 1.11 -9.14
C ASP A 241 9.49 2.40 -8.37
N MET A 242 9.00 2.29 -7.13
CA MET A 242 8.70 3.46 -6.29
C MET A 242 9.96 4.29 -5.99
N LYS A 243 11.11 3.64 -5.75
CA LYS A 243 12.40 4.32 -5.60
C LYS A 243 12.81 5.03 -6.89
N CYS A 244 12.62 4.40 -8.05
CA CYS A 244 12.88 5.03 -9.34
C CYS A 244 12.04 6.30 -9.49
N TYR A 245 10.73 6.23 -9.25
CA TYR A 245 9.84 7.40 -9.29
C TYR A 245 10.26 8.50 -8.31
N ALA A 246 10.66 8.14 -7.08
CA ALA A 246 11.12 9.09 -6.07
C ALA A 246 12.47 9.73 -6.42
N SER A 247 13.28 9.07 -7.25
CA SER A 247 14.58 9.57 -7.71
C SER A 247 14.48 10.49 -8.94
N GLU A 248 13.32 10.52 -9.61
CA GLU A 248 13.06 11.47 -10.68
C GLU A 248 12.96 12.91 -10.14
N GLU A 249 13.03 13.91 -11.02
CA GLU A 249 12.80 15.29 -10.65
C GLU A 249 11.36 15.49 -10.12
N GLN A 250 11.26 15.96 -8.88
CA GLN A 250 10.00 16.15 -8.15
C GLN A 250 9.53 17.60 -8.25
N SER A 251 8.26 17.80 -8.57
CA SER A 251 7.65 19.13 -8.54
C SER A 251 7.54 19.65 -7.10
N GLU A 252 7.47 20.97 -6.94
CA GLU A 252 7.29 21.59 -5.62
C GLU A 252 5.97 21.18 -4.96
N GLU A 253 4.92 20.95 -5.75
CA GLU A 253 3.64 20.45 -5.25
C GLU A 253 3.73 19.01 -4.72
N MET A 254 4.54 18.15 -5.36
CA MET A 254 4.79 16.79 -4.89
C MET A 254 5.51 16.81 -3.54
N LYS A 255 6.58 17.60 -3.42
CA LYS A 255 7.31 17.80 -2.17
C LYS A 255 6.40 18.32 -1.06
N ARG A 256 5.58 19.35 -1.34
CA ARG A 256 4.59 19.88 -0.39
C ARG A 256 3.56 18.84 0.05
N MET A 257 3.12 17.95 -0.84
CA MET A 257 2.20 16.87 -0.50
C MET A 257 2.86 15.87 0.45
N ALA A 258 4.11 15.49 0.18
CA ALA A 258 4.90 14.60 1.02
C ALA A 258 5.17 15.23 2.40
N ASP A 259 5.58 16.50 2.45
CA ASP A 259 5.77 17.25 3.70
C ASP A 259 4.47 17.38 4.49
N GLY A 260 3.34 17.60 3.81
CA GLY A 260 2.02 17.66 4.44
C GLY A 260 1.59 16.35 5.10
N ILE A 261 2.04 15.19 4.60
CA ILE A 261 1.87 13.89 5.28
C ILE A 261 2.62 13.91 6.62
N ILE A 262 3.90 14.30 6.60
CA ILE A 262 4.78 14.31 7.78
C ILE A 262 4.31 15.34 8.82
N ILE A 263 4.03 16.57 8.38
CA ILE A 263 3.50 17.64 9.24
C ILE A 263 2.19 17.20 9.90
N GLY A 264 1.32 16.52 9.15
CA GLY A 264 0.06 16.01 9.67
C GLY A 264 0.21 14.92 10.73
N VAL A 265 1.36 14.23 10.80
CA VAL A 265 1.68 13.28 11.88
C VAL A 265 2.36 13.99 13.05
N ASN A 266 3.20 15.00 12.77
CA ASN A 266 3.85 15.82 13.80
C ASN A 266 2.87 16.59 14.71
N THR A 267 1.63 16.82 14.26
CA THR A 267 0.57 17.38 15.11
C THR A 267 0.07 16.42 16.18
N PHE A 268 0.26 15.10 16.02
CA PHE A 268 -0.11 14.07 17.01
C PHE A 268 1.05 13.63 17.91
N VAL A 269 2.28 14.00 17.56
CA VAL A 269 3.51 13.58 18.27
C VAL A 269 4.26 14.84 18.73
N PRO A 270 3.95 15.37 19.93
CA PRO A 270 4.53 16.62 20.43
C PRO A 270 6.08 16.64 20.43
N CYS A 271 6.72 15.48 20.60
CA CYS A 271 8.18 15.37 20.65
C CYS A 271 8.89 15.54 19.29
N LEU A 272 8.19 15.40 18.14
CA LEU A 272 8.79 15.62 16.82
C LEU A 272 8.82 17.10 16.39
N GLN A 273 8.04 17.97 17.06
CA GLN A 273 8.02 19.42 16.77
C GLN A 273 9.35 20.13 17.08
N ARG A 274 10.22 19.52 17.89
CA ARG A 274 11.49 20.11 18.30
C ARG A 274 12.59 19.98 17.24
N VAL A 275 12.56 18.94 16.41
CA VAL A 275 13.62 18.67 15.42
C VAL A 275 13.47 19.53 14.16
N SER A 276 12.24 19.80 13.72
CA SER A 276 12.00 20.65 12.54
C SER A 276 12.33 22.14 12.77
N LYS A 277 12.30 22.60 14.03
CA LYS A 277 12.74 23.96 14.39
C LYS A 277 14.26 24.11 14.40
N LEU A 278 15.01 23.04 14.70
CA LEU A 278 16.47 23.05 14.69
C LEU A 278 17.05 23.03 13.27
N SER A 279 16.40 22.36 12.32
CA SER A 279 16.84 22.37 10.91
C SER A 279 16.61 23.70 10.20
N LEU A 280 15.64 24.50 10.68
CA LEU A 280 15.39 25.85 10.16
C LEU A 280 16.31 26.90 10.79
N SER A 281 16.78 26.70 12.03
CA SER A 281 17.72 27.61 12.69
C SER A 281 19.20 27.36 12.35
N LEU A 282 19.51 26.36 11.53
CA LEU A 282 20.87 26.04 11.08
C LEU A 282 21.16 26.57 9.66
N ASN A 283 20.16 27.18 9.02
CA ASN A 283 20.27 27.83 7.71
C ASN A 283 20.09 29.36 7.79
N ASP A 284 20.15 29.93 9.00
CA ASP A 284 20.22 31.38 9.25
C ASP A 284 21.61 31.74 9.82
#